data_AF-A0AAN6NIV3-F1
#
_entry.id   AF-A0AAN6NIV3-F1
#
_cell.length_a   1.000
_cell.length_b   1.000
_cell.length_c   1.000
_cell.angle_alpha   90.00
_cell.angle_beta   90.00
_cell.angle_gamma   90.00
#
_symmetry.space_group_name_H-M   'P 1'
#
loop_
_entity.id
_entity.type
_entity.pdbx_description
1 polymer ?
#
loop_
_entity_poly.entity_id
_entity_poly.type
_entity_poly.pdbx_seq_one_letter_code
_entity_poly.pdbx_strand_id
1 'polypeptide(L)'
;DLVLKFNSEIVTLLINGINRELLAKNKTRDKPILFIASYLRGIILIKALTTAADYKCTTSYYYLRKATRSIIFLATPFRGTSFEDVLIRNQKVSKLLDSIKRSTFNLKALVRKFTRVY
;
A
#
# COMPACT_ATOMS: atom_id res chain seq x y z
N ASP A 1 19.36 0.60 4.76
CA ASP A 1 18.90 0.69 3.37
C ASP A 1 17.87 1.82 3.20
N LEU A 2 18.20 2.84 2.41
CA LEU A 2 17.38 4.05 2.21
C LEU A 2 16.00 3.75 1.59
N VAL A 3 15.91 2.67 0.81
CA VAL A 3 14.67 2.25 0.13
C VAL A 3 13.68 1.68 1.13
N LEU A 4 14.15 0.92 2.12
CA LEU A 4 13.31 0.41 3.20
C LEU A 4 12.79 1.54 4.09
N LYS A 5 13.64 2.53 4.39
CA LYS A 5 13.28 3.71 5.21
C LYS A 5 12.21 4.58 4.53
N PHE A 6 12.39 4.92 3.25
CA PHE A 6 11.40 5.68 2.47
C PHE A 6 10.06 4.95 2.35
N ASN A 7 10.10 3.64 2.13
CA ASN A 7 8.88 2.84 2.07
C ASN A 7 8.17 2.78 3.41
N SER A 8 8.90 2.65 4.53
CA SER A 8 8.30 2.66 5.86
C SER A 8 7.64 4.01 6.16
N GLU A 9 8.26 5.12 5.77
CA GLU A 9 7.75 6.47 6.00
C GLU A 9 6.45 6.73 5.22
N ILE A 10 6.39 6.36 3.94
CA ILE A 10 5.17 6.47 3.13
C ILE A 10 4.04 5.63 3.72
N VAL A 11 4.35 4.41 4.15
CA VAL A 11 3.37 3.51 4.79
C VAL A 11 2.80 4.16 6.04
N THR A 12 3.66 4.67 6.92
CA THR A 12 3.24 5.35 8.15
C THR A 12 2.37 6.57 7.85
N LEU A 13 2.77 7.42 6.90
CA LEU A 13 2.02 8.61 6.51
C LEU A 13 0.64 8.25 5.93
N LEU A 14 0.56 7.22 5.08
CA LEU A 14 -0.70 6.78 4.48
C LEU A 14 -1.67 6.24 5.54
N ILE A 15 -1.19 5.38 6.43
CA ILE A 15 -2.01 4.82 7.52
C ILE A 15 -2.47 5.92 8.48
N ASN A 16 -1.60 6.86 8.82
CA ASN A 16 -1.97 7.99 9.68
C ASN A 16 -3.02 8.90 9.02
N GLY A 17 -2.89 9.16 7.72
CA GLY A 17 -3.89 9.93 6.96
C GLY A 17 -5.25 9.23 6.94
N ILE A 18 -5.27 7.93 6.65
CA ILE A 18 -6.51 7.14 6.65
C ILE A 18 -7.15 7.13 8.05
N ASN A 19 -6.35 6.88 9.09
CA ASN A 19 -6.83 6.91 10.47
C ASN A 19 -7.36 8.28 10.87
N ARG A 20 -6.70 9.36 10.47
CA ARG A 20 -7.19 10.72 10.72
C ARG A 20 -8.56 10.93 10.09
N GLU A 21 -8.76 10.54 8.83
CA GLU A 21 -10.06 10.69 8.16
C GLU A 21 -11.16 9.79 8.74
N LEU A 22 -10.80 8.60 9.21
CA LEU A 22 -11.73 7.64 9.81
C LEU A 22 -12.05 7.95 11.29
N LEU A 23 -11.11 8.53 12.04
CA LEU A 23 -11.25 8.79 13.47
C LEU A 23 -11.63 10.24 13.78
N ALA A 24 -11.27 11.22 12.95
CA ALA A 24 -11.60 12.64 13.19
C ALA A 24 -13.09 12.95 13.05
N LYS A 25 -13.84 12.10 12.35
CA LYS A 25 -15.29 12.15 12.35
C LYS A 25 -15.74 11.13 13.38
N ASN A 26 -16.32 11.56 14.51
CA ASN A 26 -17.08 10.73 15.45
C ASN A 26 -18.27 9.96 14.80
N LYS A 27 -18.29 9.84 13.47
CA LYS A 27 -19.24 9.14 12.64
C LYS A 27 -18.65 7.78 12.28
N THR A 28 -19.11 6.81 13.07
CA THR A 28 -19.18 5.38 12.75
C THR A 28 -17.85 4.73 12.33
N ARG A 29 -17.30 3.94 13.25
CA ARG A 29 -16.25 2.92 13.01
C ARG A 29 -16.66 1.86 11.96
N ASP A 30 -17.84 1.99 11.37
CA ASP A 30 -18.42 1.09 10.38
C ASP A 30 -18.59 1.75 9.00
N LYS A 31 -18.08 2.97 8.77
CA LYS A 31 -18.15 3.57 7.43
C LYS A 31 -17.36 2.70 6.44
N PRO A 32 -18.01 2.15 5.40
CA PRO A 32 -17.33 1.28 4.45
C PRO A 32 -16.29 2.07 3.64
N ILE A 33 -15.12 1.46 3.45
CA ILE A 33 -14.01 1.99 2.66
C ILE A 33 -13.87 1.16 1.39
N LEU A 34 -13.84 1.86 0.26
CA LEU A 34 -13.44 1.33 -1.03
C LEU A 34 -12.08 1.96 -1.39
N PHE A 35 -11.05 1.14 -1.53
CA PHE A 35 -9.78 1.61 -2.07
C PHE A 35 -9.77 1.45 -3.58
N ILE A 36 -9.37 2.50 -4.29
CA ILE A 36 -9.07 2.44 -5.72
C ILE A 36 -7.63 2.92 -5.90
N ALA A 37 -6.76 2.03 -6.37
CA ALA A 37 -5.35 2.33 -6.52
C ALA A 37 -4.90 2.02 -7.95
N SER A 38 -4.27 2.99 -8.59
CA SER A 38 -3.75 2.84 -9.95
C SER A 38 -2.23 2.67 -9.96
N TYR A 39 -1.75 1.82 -10.87
CA TYR A 39 -0.34 1.67 -11.18
C TYR A 39 0.51 1.44 -9.91
N LEU A 40 1.57 2.23 -9.72
CA LEU A 40 2.47 2.14 -8.56
C LEU A 40 1.78 2.34 -7.21
N ARG A 41 0.68 3.12 -7.18
CA ARG A 41 -0.06 3.35 -5.93
C ARG A 41 -0.66 2.04 -5.39
N GLY A 42 -0.98 1.09 -6.27
CA GLY A 42 -1.43 -0.23 -5.86
C GLY A 42 -0.37 -1.00 -5.06
N ILE A 43 0.89 -0.92 -5.48
CA ILE A 43 2.00 -1.55 -4.76
C ILE A 43 2.26 -0.86 -3.41
N ILE A 44 2.17 0.48 -3.37
CA ILE A 44 2.30 1.26 -2.13
C ILE A 44 1.18 0.88 -1.15
N LEU A 45 -0.06 0.78 -1.62
CA LEU A 45 -1.21 0.41 -0.79
C LEU A 45 -1.06 -1.02 -0.23
N ILE A 46 -0.70 -1.98 -1.09
CA ILE A 46 -0.40 -3.36 -0.68
C ILE A 46 0.66 -3.38 0.42
N LYS A 47 1.75 -2.64 0.23
CA LYS A 47 2.84 -2.55 1.20
C LYS A 47 2.35 -1.98 2.53
N ALA A 48 1.58 -0.89 2.48
CA ALA A 48 1.06 -0.24 3.67
C ALA A 48 0.13 -1.14 4.48
N LEU A 49 -0.84 -1.77 3.82
CA LEU A 49 -1.81 -2.63 4.48
C LEU A 49 -1.17 -3.91 5.03
N THR A 50 -0.18 -4.47 4.32
CA THR A 50 0.56 -5.65 4.77
C THR A 50 1.45 -5.34 5.98
N THR A 51 2.18 -4.23 5.91
CA THR A 51 3.03 -3.78 7.02
C THR A 51 2.18 -3.42 8.25
N ALA A 52 1.06 -2.74 8.07
CA ALA A 52 0.13 -2.46 9.17
C ALA A 52 -0.44 -3.74 9.81
N ALA A 53 -0.69 -4.79 9.00
CA ALA A 53 -1.13 -6.09 9.49
C ALA A 53 -0.08 -6.80 10.36
N ASP A 54 1.20 -6.71 9.97
CA ASP A 54 2.31 -7.31 10.71
C ASP A 54 2.51 -6.71 12.08
N TYR A 55 2.24 -5.41 12.22
CA TYR A 55 2.38 -4.72 13.50
C TYR A 55 1.31 -5.09 14.52
N LYS A 56 0.31 -5.95 14.18
CA LYS A 56 -0.68 -6.72 14.99
C LYS A 56 -1.36 -6.07 16.22
N CYS A 57 -0.99 -4.87 16.62
CA CYS A 57 -1.24 -4.31 17.94
C CYS A 57 -1.73 -2.86 17.88
N THR A 58 -2.19 -2.40 16.71
CA THR A 58 -2.83 -1.10 16.62
C THR A 58 -4.33 -1.31 16.39
N THR A 59 -5.11 -0.88 17.38
CA THR A 59 -6.57 -0.78 17.33
C THR A 59 -7.06 -0.13 16.02
N SER A 60 -6.27 0.78 15.46
CA SER A 60 -6.51 1.43 14.17
C SER A 60 -6.47 0.49 12.97
N TYR A 61 -5.51 -0.45 12.90
CA TYR A 61 -5.47 -1.44 11.82
C TYR A 61 -6.70 -2.35 11.82
N TYR A 62 -7.16 -2.77 13.01
CA TYR A 62 -8.37 -3.58 13.12
C TYR A 62 -9.60 -2.86 12.54
N TYR A 63 -9.80 -1.59 12.89
CA TYR A 63 -10.92 -0.80 12.36
C TYR A 63 -10.79 -0.55 10.86
N LEU A 64 -9.58 -0.24 10.39
CA LEU A 64 -9.29 -0.09 8.96
C LEU A 64 -9.66 -1.36 8.18
N ARG A 65 -9.23 -2.53 8.66
CA ARG A 65 -9.55 -3.82 8.05
C ARG A 65 -11.05 -4.10 8.05
N LYS A 66 -11.74 -3.88 9.17
CA LYS A 66 -13.19 -4.08 9.29
C LYS A 66 -13.99 -3.15 8.37
N ALA A 67 -13.55 -1.91 8.21
CA ALA A 67 -14.18 -0.91 7.36
C ALA A 67 -13.93 -1.16 5.87
N THR A 68 -12.81 -1.79 5.50
CA THR A 68 -12.46 -2.08 4.11
C THR A 68 -13.40 -3.11 3.50
N ARG A 69 -14.21 -2.71 2.53
CA ARG A 69 -15.15 -3.59 1.83
C ARG A 69 -14.60 -4.12 0.51
N SER A 70 -13.78 -3.32 -0.16
CA SER A 70 -13.22 -3.69 -1.45
C SER A 70 -11.95 -2.89 -1.74
N ILE A 71 -11.07 -3.51 -2.52
CA ILE A 71 -9.83 -2.91 -3.02
C ILE A 71 -9.76 -3.18 -4.52
N ILE A 72 -9.84 -2.12 -5.32
CA ILE A 72 -9.78 -2.16 -6.77
C ILE A 72 -8.40 -1.68 -7.22
N PHE A 73 -7.73 -2.50 -8.01
CA PHE A 73 -6.44 -2.18 -8.59
C PHE A 73 -6.57 -1.96 -10.09
N LEU A 74 -6.09 -0.81 -10.56
CA LEU A 74 -6.14 -0.41 -11.96
C LEU A 74 -4.72 -0.36 -12.53
N ALA A 75 -4.42 -1.18 -13.54
CA ALA A 75 -3.09 -1.23 -14.17
C ALA A 75 -1.92 -1.39 -13.18
N THR A 76 -2.13 -2.04 -12.02
CA THR A 76 -1.08 -2.24 -11.01
C THR A 76 -0.12 -3.36 -11.44
N PRO A 77 1.20 -3.11 -11.52
CA PRO A 77 2.15 -4.09 -12.01
C PRO A 77 2.53 -5.12 -10.93
N PHE A 78 1.60 -6.01 -10.57
CA PHE A 78 1.82 -7.02 -9.51
C PHE A 78 2.97 -7.99 -9.80
N ARG A 79 3.32 -8.15 -11.08
CA ARG A 79 4.40 -9.03 -11.54
C ARG A 79 5.60 -8.24 -12.07
N GLY A 80 5.65 -6.93 -11.80
CA GLY A 80 6.60 -6.00 -12.38
C GLY A 80 6.18 -5.53 -13.77
N THR A 81 6.88 -4.52 -14.29
CA THR A 81 6.68 -3.93 -15.62
C THR A 81 8.03 -3.52 -16.21
N SER A 82 8.19 -3.54 -17.54
CA SER A 82 9.30 -2.84 -18.19
C SER A 82 9.09 -1.34 -18.01
N PHE A 83 10.18 -0.61 -17.76
CA PHE A 83 10.15 0.81 -17.40
C PHE A 83 10.45 1.75 -18.55
N GLU A 84 10.79 1.21 -19.72
CA GLU A 84 10.99 1.99 -20.95
C GLU A 84 9.72 2.79 -21.32
N ASP A 85 8.54 2.37 -20.86
CA ASP A 85 7.26 3.02 -21.14
C ASP A 85 6.80 4.08 -20.11
N VAL A 86 7.62 4.43 -19.10
CA VAL A 86 7.14 5.21 -17.94
C VAL A 86 8.09 6.35 -17.56
N LEU A 87 7.86 7.52 -18.16
CA LEU A 87 8.58 8.76 -17.88
C LEU A 87 8.20 9.34 -16.50
N ILE A 88 9.02 9.08 -15.48
CA ILE A 88 8.87 9.70 -14.14
C ILE A 88 10.19 10.37 -13.72
N ARG A 89 10.18 11.71 -13.66
CA ARG A 89 11.34 12.58 -13.41
C ARG A 89 11.78 12.72 -11.93
N ASN A 90 11.26 11.91 -11.00
CA ASN A 90 11.52 12.07 -9.57
C ASN A 90 12.46 10.98 -9.01
N GLN A 91 13.63 11.38 -8.49
CA GLN A 91 14.66 10.48 -7.94
C GLN A 91 14.21 9.68 -6.70
N LYS A 92 13.21 10.13 -5.93
CA LYS A 92 12.66 9.31 -4.83
C LYS A 92 11.73 8.21 -5.37
N VAL A 93 11.05 8.48 -6.47
CA VAL A 93 10.19 7.51 -7.14
C VAL A 93 11.04 6.46 -7.85
N SER A 94 12.17 6.82 -8.46
CA SER A 94 13.02 5.89 -9.19
C SER A 94 13.44 4.66 -8.38
N LYS A 95 13.76 4.80 -7.10
CA LYS A 95 14.09 3.65 -6.23
C LYS A 95 12.91 2.71 -5.98
N LEU A 96 11.70 3.26 -5.88
CA LEU A 96 10.48 2.47 -5.81
C LEU A 96 10.22 1.79 -7.16
N LEU A 97 10.46 2.47 -8.28
CA LEU A 97 10.40 1.88 -9.62
C LEU A 97 11.40 0.72 -9.76
N ASP A 98 12.63 0.86 -9.27
CA ASP A 98 13.63 -0.20 -9.31
C ASP A 98 13.16 -1.48 -8.60
N SER A 99 12.41 -1.35 -7.50
CA SER A 99 11.85 -2.49 -6.79
C SER A 99 10.76 -3.26 -7.56
N ILE A 100 10.16 -2.62 -8.57
CA ILE A 100 9.09 -3.20 -9.41
C ILE A 100 9.51 -3.38 -10.89
N LYS A 101 10.75 -3.01 -11.26
CA LYS A 101 11.36 -3.20 -12.60
C LYS A 101 11.36 -4.64 -13.09
N ARG A 102 11.30 -5.60 -12.17
CA ARG A 102 11.22 -7.03 -12.48
C ARG A 102 10.27 -7.71 -11.50
N SER A 103 9.81 -8.91 -11.88
CA SER A 103 9.06 -9.80 -10.99
C SER A 103 9.96 -10.35 -9.88
N THR A 104 10.38 -9.49 -8.96
CA THR A 104 11.28 -9.87 -7.87
C THR A 104 10.57 -10.83 -6.92
N PHE A 105 11.34 -11.73 -6.31
CA PHE A 105 10.83 -12.63 -5.27
C PHE A 105 10.12 -11.86 -4.15
N ASN A 106 10.66 -10.69 -3.79
CA ASN A 106 10.09 -9.79 -2.79
C ASN A 106 8.73 -9.23 -3.18
N LEU A 107 8.53 -8.83 -4.45
CA LEU A 107 7.23 -8.33 -4.93
C LEU A 107 6.17 -9.45 -4.91
N LYS A 108 6.52 -10.66 -5.39
CA LYS A 108 5.62 -11.81 -5.35
C LYS A 108 5.26 -12.21 -3.91
N ALA A 109 6.24 -12.23 -3.01
CA ALA A 109 6.02 -12.54 -1.61
C ALA A 109 5.11 -11.50 -0.93
N LEU A 110 5.32 -10.22 -1.23
CA LEU A 110 4.49 -9.12 -0.71
C LEU A 110 3.04 -9.25 -1.18
N VAL A 111 2.81 -9.46 -2.48
CA VAL A 111 1.46 -9.64 -3.04
C VAL A 111 0.78 -10.87 -2.42
N ARG A 112 1.49 -12.01 -2.34
CA ARG A 112 0.97 -13.23 -1.69
C ARG A 112 0.59 -13.01 -0.23
N LYS A 113 1.37 -12.22 0.49
CA LYS A 113 1.10 -11.91 1.91
C LYS A 113 -0.14 -11.04 2.05
N PHE A 114 -0.29 -10.03 1.18
CA PHE A 114 -1.47 -9.19 1.13
C PHE A 114 -2.76 -9.99 0.86
N THR A 115 -2.76 -10.85 -0.16
CA THR A 115 -3.94 -11.66 -0.55
C THR A 115 -4.35 -12.71 0.49
N ARG A 116 -3.50 -12.99 1.49
CA ARG A 116 -3.88 -13.86 2.63
C ARG A 116 -4.64 -13.11 3.70
N VAL A 117 -4.58 -11.77 3.69
CA VAL A 117 -5.10 -10.89 4.75
C VAL A 117 -6.38 -10.17 4.29
N TYR A 118 -6.42 -9.79 3.01
CA TYR A 118 -7.51 -9.10 2.31
C TYR A 118 -7.97 -9.93 1.12
#